data_AF-A0ABD1EAM5-F1
#
_entry.id   AF-A0ABD1EAM5-F1
#
_cell.length_a   1.000
_cell.length_b   1.000
_cell.length_c   1.000
_cell.angle_alpha   90.00
_cell.angle_beta   90.00
_cell.angle_gamma   90.00
#
_symmetry.space_group_name_H-M   'P 1'
#
loop_
_entity.id
_entity.type
_entity.pdbx_description
1 polymer ?
#
loop_
_entity_poly.entity_id
_entity_poly.type
_entity_poly.pdbx_seq_one_letter_code
_entity_poly.pdbx_strand_id
1 'polypeptide(L)'
;MSGITLVGSKVILAVGNFFLLACGFTLVTGGMLILFDTERILLSKLLTAGPFSELAQPYLYYVAIGLALLGLILAAAGILGCWASCLHNYWLLSLYFFLVMIVLISECSIYAVAWLWPQCMGLGLDSEALVKNLQRNYGVSGQEQFTAAIDLAQSHFNCCGINTANEYDTSLWRLQGLGQPLAVPLTCCVLQNRQEYKAYLNPVPVNSSLCQALERNTHDTYRHVNGCQERIDFWYRQLYVAFLGVGLGVVLVEFTVLLSTVLTCTRVYHHNQESKENAQNQAQDLEGASTDYAFQRGTGAGQGGAYSNEIYAMTDSFRQNYKLLDKV
;
A
#
# COMPACT_ATOMS: atom_id res chain seq x y z
N MET A 1 -8.95 37.26 10.90
CA MET A 1 -9.27 36.41 9.73
C MET A 1 -8.29 35.24 9.56
N SER A 2 -6.98 35.42 9.84
CA SER A 2 -5.95 34.36 9.72
C SER A 2 -6.23 33.08 10.53
N GLY A 3 -6.75 33.18 11.75
CA GLY A 3 -7.05 32.02 12.60
C GLY A 3 -8.06 31.02 12.01
N ILE A 4 -9.13 31.51 11.37
CA ILE A 4 -10.16 30.65 10.76
C ILE A 4 -9.57 29.82 9.60
N THR A 5 -8.68 30.44 8.83
CA THR A 5 -8.02 29.76 7.70
C THR A 5 -6.96 28.74 8.13
N LEU A 6 -6.33 28.92 9.30
CA LEU A 6 -5.38 27.96 9.88
C LEU A 6 -6.11 26.73 10.46
N VAL A 7 -7.26 26.93 11.11
CA VAL A 7 -8.08 25.81 11.61
C VAL A 7 -8.58 24.97 10.44
N GLY A 8 -9.06 25.61 9.36
CA GLY A 8 -9.49 24.91 8.15
C GLY A 8 -8.41 24.03 7.53
N SER A 9 -7.17 24.52 7.39
CA SER A 9 -6.07 23.72 6.81
C SER A 9 -5.70 22.51 7.67
N LYS A 10 -5.76 22.64 9.00
CA LYS A 10 -5.52 21.51 9.93
C LYS A 10 -6.62 20.46 9.85
N VAL A 11 -7.88 20.85 9.72
CA VAL A 11 -8.98 19.90 9.54
C VAL A 11 -8.80 19.09 8.25
N ILE A 12 -8.44 19.74 7.15
CA ILE A 12 -8.17 19.06 5.87
C ILE A 12 -7.00 18.08 6.02
N LEU A 13 -5.91 18.50 6.69
CA LEU A 13 -4.77 17.62 6.97
C LEU A 13 -5.15 16.40 7.81
N ALA A 14 -5.97 16.59 8.86
CA ALA A 14 -6.46 15.50 9.70
C ALA A 14 -7.34 14.51 8.93
N VAL A 15 -8.26 15.02 8.09
CA VAL A 15 -9.13 14.19 7.24
C VAL A 15 -8.31 13.42 6.21
N GLY A 16 -7.35 14.05 5.53
CA GLY A 16 -6.46 13.37 4.59
C GLY A 16 -5.64 12.26 5.25
N ASN A 17 -5.14 12.51 6.47
CA ASN A 17 -4.42 11.50 7.24
C ASN A 17 -5.28 10.34 7.72
N PHE A 18 -6.56 10.58 7.99
CA PHE A 18 -7.51 9.52 8.28
C PHE A 18 -7.71 8.59 7.06
N PHE A 19 -7.80 9.16 5.86
CA PHE A 19 -7.85 8.36 4.62
C PHE A 19 -6.53 7.60 4.39
N LEU A 20 -5.38 8.22 4.63
CA LEU A 20 -4.08 7.57 4.54
C LEU A 20 -3.97 6.38 5.50
N LEU A 21 -4.43 6.57 6.74
CA LEU A 21 -4.50 5.51 7.75
C LEU A 21 -5.41 4.36 7.32
N ALA A 22 -6.59 4.68 6.78
CA ALA A 22 -7.53 3.69 6.25
C ALA A 22 -6.89 2.89 5.09
N CYS A 23 -6.25 3.58 4.14
CA CYS A 23 -5.49 2.95 3.06
C CYS A 23 -4.41 2.00 3.62
N GLY A 24 -3.63 2.44 4.61
CA GLY A 24 -2.64 1.62 5.28
C GLY A 24 -3.21 0.32 5.85
N PHE A 25 -4.31 0.40 6.60
CA PHE A 25 -4.99 -0.81 7.12
C PHE A 25 -5.52 -1.71 6.01
N THR A 26 -6.14 -1.15 4.97
CA THR A 26 -6.65 -1.97 3.85
C THR A 26 -5.53 -2.71 3.13
N LEU A 27 -4.35 -2.11 2.98
CA LEU A 27 -3.18 -2.77 2.40
C LEU A 27 -2.65 -3.86 3.34
N VAL A 28 -2.50 -3.59 4.64
CA VAL A 28 -2.09 -4.64 5.59
C VAL A 28 -3.03 -5.84 5.52
N THR A 29 -4.35 -5.61 5.58
CA THR A 29 -5.34 -6.68 5.49
C THR A 29 -5.26 -7.39 4.14
N GLY A 30 -5.19 -6.67 3.02
CA GLY A 30 -5.06 -7.26 1.68
C GLY A 30 -3.80 -8.12 1.54
N GLY A 31 -2.66 -7.63 2.02
CA GLY A 31 -1.39 -8.35 2.00
C GLY A 31 -1.45 -9.63 2.84
N MET A 32 -2.01 -9.57 4.04
CA MET A 32 -2.20 -10.74 4.90
C MET A 32 -3.19 -11.75 4.30
N LEU A 33 -4.28 -11.30 3.68
CA LEU A 33 -5.23 -12.18 2.99
C LEU A 33 -4.57 -12.93 1.83
N ILE A 34 -3.75 -12.26 1.03
CA ILE A 34 -2.99 -12.91 -0.04
C ILE A 34 -1.95 -13.88 0.54
N LEU A 35 -1.29 -13.51 1.64
CA LEU A 35 -0.28 -14.34 2.29
C LEU A 35 -0.86 -15.65 2.86
N PHE A 36 -2.09 -15.61 3.37
CA PHE A 36 -2.78 -16.80 3.88
C PHE A 36 -3.46 -17.63 2.78
N ASP A 37 -3.65 -17.08 1.59
CA ASP A 37 -4.23 -17.79 0.45
C ASP A 37 -3.16 -18.63 -0.26
N THR A 38 -2.99 -19.86 0.22
CA THR A 38 -2.00 -20.81 -0.30
C THR A 38 -2.24 -21.16 -1.78
N GLU A 39 -3.49 -21.13 -2.25
CA GLU A 39 -3.82 -21.45 -3.64
C GLU A 39 -3.33 -20.37 -4.59
N ARG A 40 -3.55 -19.09 -4.27
CA ARG A 40 -3.04 -17.97 -5.07
C ARG A 40 -1.52 -17.95 -5.11
N ILE A 41 -0.87 -18.22 -3.98
CA ILE A 41 0.59 -18.31 -3.91
C ILE A 41 1.08 -19.46 -4.78
N LEU A 42 0.42 -20.61 -4.75
CA LEU A 42 0.80 -21.77 -5.55
C LEU A 42 0.60 -21.51 -7.06
N LEU A 43 -0.53 -20.92 -7.46
CA LEU A 43 -0.80 -20.52 -8.85
C LEU A 43 0.26 -19.54 -9.37
N SER A 44 0.76 -18.65 -8.52
CA SER A 44 1.79 -17.70 -8.92
C SER A 44 3.13 -18.31 -9.30
N LYS A 45 3.39 -19.55 -8.91
CA LYS A 45 4.56 -20.29 -9.36
C LYS A 45 4.55 -20.54 -10.88
N LEU A 46 3.37 -20.58 -11.50
CA LEU A 46 3.22 -20.76 -12.95
C LEU A 46 3.54 -19.48 -13.74
N LEU A 47 3.47 -18.32 -13.09
CA LEU A 47 3.75 -17.01 -13.67
C LEU A 47 5.27 -16.71 -13.73
N THR A 48 6.07 -17.41 -12.92
CA THR A 48 7.53 -17.23 -12.87
C THR A 48 8.26 -18.11 -13.90
N ALA A 49 7.92 -17.98 -15.18
CA ALA A 49 8.70 -18.57 -16.28
C ALA A 49 9.70 -17.51 -16.79
N GLY A 50 10.98 -17.60 -16.41
CA GLY A 50 12.00 -16.62 -16.82
C GLY A 50 13.19 -16.51 -15.86
N PRO A 51 14.05 -15.48 -15.96
CA PRO A 51 15.29 -15.31 -15.17
C PRO A 51 15.07 -15.19 -13.64
N PHE A 52 13.83 -15.08 -13.19
CA PHE A 52 13.44 -15.10 -11.78
C PHE A 52 13.03 -16.50 -11.27
N SER A 53 13.20 -17.55 -12.09
CA SER A 53 12.94 -18.95 -11.70
C SER A 53 13.83 -19.46 -10.56
N GLU A 54 14.94 -18.77 -10.30
CA GLU A 54 15.91 -19.08 -9.22
C GLU A 54 15.52 -18.50 -7.86
N LEU A 55 14.40 -17.76 -7.77
CA LEU A 55 13.94 -17.22 -6.49
C LEU A 55 13.41 -18.35 -5.61
N ALA A 56 13.89 -18.41 -4.36
CA ALA A 56 13.55 -19.49 -3.41
C ALA A 56 12.04 -19.59 -3.11
N GLN A 57 11.29 -18.50 -3.30
CA GLN A 57 9.85 -18.43 -3.07
C GLN A 57 9.11 -17.76 -4.24
N PRO A 58 7.82 -18.10 -4.44
CA PRO A 58 7.01 -17.55 -5.53
C PRO A 58 6.88 -16.02 -5.42
N TYR A 59 6.79 -15.34 -6.57
CA TYR A 59 6.78 -13.88 -6.66
C TYR A 59 5.66 -13.22 -5.84
N LEU A 60 4.44 -13.77 -5.86
CA LEU A 60 3.32 -13.20 -5.09
C LEU A 60 3.54 -13.23 -3.58
N TYR A 61 4.38 -14.13 -3.06
CA TYR A 61 4.70 -14.15 -1.63
C TYR A 61 5.46 -12.88 -1.22
N TYR A 62 6.48 -12.48 -2.00
CA TYR A 62 7.22 -11.25 -1.77
C TYR A 62 6.34 -10.01 -1.98
N VAL A 63 5.47 -10.02 -2.99
CA VAL A 63 4.50 -8.94 -3.21
C VAL A 63 3.55 -8.80 -2.03
N ALA A 64 3.02 -9.91 -1.49
CA ALA A 64 2.11 -9.89 -0.34
C ALA A 64 2.79 -9.30 0.91
N ILE A 65 4.03 -9.70 1.20
CA ILE A 65 4.83 -9.13 2.28
C ILE A 65 5.09 -7.65 2.04
N GLY A 66 5.53 -7.27 0.84
CA GLY A 66 5.79 -5.89 0.47
C GLY A 66 4.55 -5.00 0.65
N LEU A 67 3.38 -5.50 0.22
CA LEU A 67 2.10 -4.81 0.35
C LEU A 67 1.70 -4.64 1.83
N ALA A 68 1.90 -5.67 2.66
CA ALA A 68 1.66 -5.58 4.10
C ALA A 68 2.61 -4.60 4.80
N LEU A 69 3.91 -4.61 4.45
CA LEU A 69 4.90 -3.68 5.01
C LEU A 69 4.62 -2.23 4.59
N LEU A 70 4.29 -2.01 3.32
CA LEU A 70 3.89 -0.70 2.82
C LEU A 70 2.66 -0.19 3.57
N GLY A 71 1.63 -1.04 3.73
CA GLY A 71 0.45 -0.71 4.50
C GLY A 71 0.76 -0.30 5.95
N LEU A 72 1.70 -0.98 6.60
CA LEU A 72 2.15 -0.63 7.95
C LEU A 72 2.85 0.74 7.99
N ILE A 73 3.70 1.03 7.00
CA ILE A 73 4.37 2.34 6.87
C ILE A 73 3.33 3.45 6.68
N LEU A 74 2.33 3.23 5.82
CA LEU A 74 1.26 4.20 5.59
C LEU A 74 0.36 4.40 6.81
N ALA A 75 0.05 3.32 7.53
CA ALA A 75 -0.71 3.41 8.77
C ALA A 75 0.07 4.20 9.84
N ALA A 76 1.37 3.92 10.00
CA ALA A 76 2.22 4.68 10.91
C ALA A 76 2.32 6.16 10.50
N ALA A 77 2.47 6.44 9.21
CA ALA A 77 2.48 7.80 8.67
C ALA A 77 1.14 8.52 8.95
N GLY A 78 0.00 7.86 8.75
CA GLY A 78 -1.32 8.40 9.07
C GLY A 78 -1.50 8.74 10.55
N ILE A 79 -1.05 7.87 11.46
CA ILE A 79 -1.08 8.14 12.91
C ILE A 79 -0.18 9.34 13.25
N LEU A 80 1.03 9.38 12.72
CA LEU A 80 1.96 10.50 12.90
C LEU A 80 1.39 11.81 12.34
N GLY A 81 0.69 11.76 11.21
CA GLY A 81 0.04 12.92 10.61
C GLY A 81 -1.15 13.43 11.42
N CYS A 82 -1.97 12.53 11.97
CA CYS A 82 -3.02 12.90 12.94
C CYS A 82 -2.43 13.59 14.18
N TRP A 83 -1.33 13.04 14.71
CA TRP A 83 -0.59 13.63 15.84
C TRP A 83 0.00 15.01 15.47
N ALA A 84 0.62 15.12 14.29
CA ALA A 84 1.19 16.36 13.77
C ALA A 84 0.13 17.45 13.55
N SER A 85 -1.10 17.09 13.17
CA SER A 85 -2.20 18.04 13.03
C SER A 85 -2.62 18.68 14.36
N CYS A 86 -2.53 17.92 15.46
CA CYS A 86 -2.87 18.41 16.80
C CYS A 86 -1.77 19.30 17.41
N LEU A 87 -0.51 19.10 17.02
CA LEU A 87 0.64 19.79 17.59
C LEU A 87 1.05 21.03 16.79
N HIS A 88 1.60 22.03 17.48
CA HIS A 88 2.11 23.26 16.86
C HIS A 88 3.63 23.19 16.53
N ASN A 89 4.22 21.99 16.54
CA ASN A 89 5.66 21.84 16.36
C ASN A 89 6.04 21.77 14.86
N TYR A 90 6.70 22.82 14.36
CA TYR A 90 7.18 22.91 12.98
C TYR A 90 8.14 21.78 12.59
N TRP A 91 9.01 21.34 13.50
CA TRP A 91 9.97 20.27 13.22
C TRP A 91 9.28 18.94 12.92
N LEU A 92 8.24 18.62 13.69
CA LEU A 92 7.46 17.39 13.51
C LEU A 92 6.73 17.40 12.16
N LEU A 93 6.13 18.54 11.79
CA LEU A 93 5.42 18.69 10.52
C LEU A 93 6.37 18.60 9.31
N SER A 94 7.57 19.16 9.44
CA SER A 94 8.63 19.08 8.42
C SER A 94 9.12 17.63 8.23
N LEU A 95 9.41 16.91 9.32
CA LEU A 95 9.82 15.50 9.25
C LEU A 95 8.73 14.64 8.58
N TYR A 96 7.47 14.87 8.96
CA TYR A 96 6.33 14.20 8.36
C TYR A 96 6.20 14.48 6.86
N PHE A 97 6.40 15.73 6.42
CA PHE A 97 6.43 16.09 5.00
C PHE A 97 7.49 15.29 4.23
N PHE A 98 8.72 15.19 4.75
CA PHE A 98 9.77 14.40 4.10
C PHE A 98 9.44 12.91 4.04
N LEU A 99 8.82 12.35 5.08
CA LEU A 99 8.38 10.96 5.11
C LEU A 99 7.38 10.69 3.97
N VAL A 100 6.31 11.50 3.88
CA VAL A 100 5.29 11.34 2.83
C VAL A 100 5.88 11.54 1.44
N MET A 101 6.77 12.52 1.26
CA MET A 101 7.49 12.72 -0.01
C MET A 101 8.28 11.49 -0.45
N ILE A 102 9.04 10.86 0.47
CA ILE A 102 9.85 9.67 0.16
C ILE A 102 8.95 8.50 -0.26
N VAL A 103 7.85 8.29 0.46
CA VAL A 103 6.90 7.21 0.14
C VAL A 103 6.29 7.44 -1.25
N LEU A 104 5.79 8.64 -1.53
CA LEU A 104 5.20 8.99 -2.82
C LEU A 104 6.17 8.78 -3.99
N ILE A 105 7.43 9.21 -3.84
CA ILE A 105 8.47 9.01 -4.87
C ILE A 105 8.74 7.52 -5.07
N SER A 106 8.84 6.75 -3.99
CA SER A 106 9.09 5.31 -4.07
C SER A 106 7.93 4.58 -4.77
N GLU A 107 6.68 4.94 -4.47
CA GLU A 107 5.50 4.33 -5.06
C GLU A 107 5.38 4.67 -6.55
N CYS A 108 5.59 5.95 -6.92
CA CYS A 108 5.64 6.39 -8.31
C CYS A 108 6.71 5.65 -9.11
N SER A 109 7.88 5.39 -8.49
CA SER A 109 8.97 4.64 -9.13
C SER A 109 8.58 3.20 -9.42
N ILE A 110 7.89 2.54 -8.48
CA ILE A 110 7.39 1.16 -8.67
C ILE A 110 6.37 1.11 -9.81
N TYR A 111 5.41 2.04 -9.88
CA TYR A 111 4.45 2.07 -10.99
C TYR A 111 5.10 2.41 -12.32
N ALA A 112 6.10 3.29 -12.35
CA ALA A 112 6.85 3.58 -13.57
C ALA A 112 7.54 2.32 -14.12
N VAL A 113 8.19 1.54 -13.25
CA VAL A 113 8.79 0.24 -13.63
C VAL A 113 7.72 -0.74 -14.11
N ALA A 114 6.59 -0.84 -13.40
CA ALA A 114 5.47 -1.72 -13.77
C ALA A 114 4.89 -1.38 -15.15
N TRP A 115 4.85 -0.09 -15.50
CA TRP A 115 4.35 0.41 -16.78
C TRP A 115 5.35 0.21 -17.93
N LEU A 116 6.64 0.49 -17.69
CA LEU A 116 7.68 0.39 -18.71
C LEU A 116 8.07 -1.05 -19.04
N TRP A 117 8.05 -1.94 -18.04
CA TRP A 117 8.44 -3.35 -18.19
C TRP A 117 7.39 -4.30 -17.58
N PRO A 118 6.21 -4.43 -18.22
CA PRO A 118 5.18 -5.34 -17.74
C PRO A 118 5.67 -6.81 -17.70
N GLN A 119 6.58 -7.20 -18.59
CA GLN A 119 7.22 -8.52 -18.58
C GLN A 119 8.02 -8.80 -17.30
N CYS A 120 8.62 -7.78 -16.66
CA CYS A 120 9.30 -7.96 -15.37
C CYS A 120 8.30 -8.24 -14.24
N MET A 121 7.07 -7.78 -14.38
CA MET A 121 5.96 -8.10 -13.48
C MET A 121 5.26 -9.40 -13.86
N GLY A 122 5.83 -10.24 -14.73
CA GLY A 122 5.22 -11.53 -15.13
C GLY A 122 3.98 -11.41 -16.02
N LEU A 123 3.74 -10.24 -16.63
CA LEU A 123 2.70 -10.08 -17.64
C LEU A 123 3.22 -10.51 -19.01
N GLY A 124 2.48 -11.40 -19.67
CA GLY A 124 2.89 -11.99 -20.95
C GLY A 124 3.61 -13.31 -20.74
N LEU A 125 2.87 -14.32 -20.28
CA LEU A 125 3.41 -15.65 -20.09
C LEU A 125 3.93 -16.18 -21.42
N ASP A 126 5.21 -16.57 -21.44
CA ASP A 126 5.79 -17.27 -22.57
C ASP A 126 5.26 -18.71 -22.57
N SER A 127 4.27 -18.96 -23.42
CA SER A 127 3.60 -20.26 -23.50
C SER A 127 4.60 -21.38 -23.82
N GLU A 128 5.61 -21.12 -24.64
CA GLU A 128 6.58 -22.13 -25.06
C GLU A 128 7.47 -22.52 -23.89
N ALA A 129 7.94 -21.53 -23.12
CA ALA A 129 8.69 -21.77 -21.91
C ALA A 129 7.86 -22.56 -20.88
N LEU A 130 6.58 -22.24 -20.71
CA LEU A 130 5.71 -22.91 -19.75
C LEU A 130 5.38 -24.36 -20.19
N VAL A 131 5.14 -24.60 -21.48
CA VAL A 131 4.98 -25.97 -22.04
C VAL A 131 6.24 -26.80 -21.80
N LYS A 132 7.42 -26.23 -22.06
CA LYS A 132 8.70 -26.91 -21.81
C LYS A 132 8.91 -27.24 -20.32
N ASN A 133 8.52 -26.33 -19.43
CA ASN A 133 8.55 -26.56 -17.99
C ASN A 133 7.55 -27.64 -17.56
N LEU A 134 6.34 -27.65 -18.13
CA LEU A 134 5.36 -28.72 -17.90
C LEU A 134 5.95 -30.09 -18.27
N GLN A 135 6.46 -30.22 -19.50
CA GLN A 135 7.00 -31.48 -20.00
C GLN A 135 8.19 -31.99 -19.20
N ARG A 136 9.01 -31.09 -18.63
CA ARG A 136 10.24 -31.46 -17.92
C ARG A 136 10.04 -31.65 -16.41
N ASN A 137 9.16 -30.89 -15.77
CA ASN A 137 9.11 -30.80 -14.31
C ASN A 137 7.84 -31.39 -13.69
N TYR A 138 6.78 -31.61 -14.48
CA TYR A 138 5.56 -32.21 -13.97
C TYR A 138 5.82 -33.65 -13.50
N GLY A 139 5.38 -34.00 -12.29
CA GLY A 139 5.52 -35.35 -11.72
C GLY A 139 6.95 -35.79 -11.41
N VAL A 140 7.93 -34.90 -11.49
CA VAL A 140 9.35 -35.20 -11.20
C VAL A 140 9.65 -34.97 -9.71
N SER A 141 10.40 -35.90 -9.09
CA SER A 141 10.83 -35.77 -7.69
C SER A 141 11.60 -34.46 -7.46
N GLY A 142 11.23 -33.73 -6.40
CA GLY A 142 11.77 -32.40 -6.10
C GLY A 142 11.03 -31.23 -6.80
N GLN A 143 10.09 -31.52 -7.71
CA GLN A 143 9.23 -30.53 -8.37
C GLN A 143 7.75 -30.68 -8.00
N GLU A 144 7.47 -31.23 -6.81
CA GLU A 144 6.10 -31.48 -6.31
C GLU A 144 5.26 -30.21 -6.25
N GLN A 145 5.84 -29.10 -5.81
CA GLN A 145 5.17 -27.79 -5.75
C GLN A 145 4.78 -27.26 -7.13
N PHE A 146 5.57 -27.56 -8.18
CA PHE A 146 5.21 -27.20 -9.55
C PHE A 146 4.07 -28.09 -10.07
N THR A 147 4.13 -29.39 -9.78
CA THR A 147 3.07 -30.35 -10.11
C THR A 147 1.75 -29.94 -9.48
N ALA A 148 1.76 -29.65 -8.17
CA ALA A 148 0.58 -29.19 -7.44
C ALA A 148 0.02 -27.86 -7.98
N ALA A 149 0.87 -26.95 -8.46
CA ALA A 149 0.43 -25.70 -9.07
C ALA A 149 -0.31 -25.93 -10.40
N ILE A 150 0.19 -26.82 -11.25
CA ILE A 150 -0.50 -27.22 -12.48
C ILE A 150 -1.83 -27.93 -12.16
N ASP A 151 -1.83 -28.85 -11.21
CA ASP A 151 -3.02 -29.59 -10.77
C ASP A 151 -4.11 -28.65 -10.20
N LEU A 152 -3.68 -27.66 -9.42
CA LEU A 152 -4.55 -26.60 -8.93
C LEU A 152 -5.10 -25.76 -10.08
N ALA A 153 -4.27 -25.34 -11.03
CA ALA A 153 -4.73 -24.57 -12.19
C ALA A 153 -5.77 -25.33 -13.01
N GLN A 154 -5.56 -26.64 -13.24
CA GLN A 154 -6.45 -27.49 -14.01
C GLN A 154 -7.82 -27.65 -13.36
N SER A 155 -7.84 -27.96 -12.07
CA SER A 155 -9.08 -28.12 -11.30
C SER A 155 -9.80 -26.78 -11.07
N HIS A 156 -9.08 -25.70 -10.77
CA HIS A 156 -9.65 -24.38 -10.52
C HIS A 156 -10.22 -23.76 -11.81
N PHE A 157 -9.48 -23.84 -12.91
CA PHE A 157 -9.87 -23.22 -14.18
C PHE A 157 -10.58 -24.18 -15.15
N ASN A 158 -10.78 -25.46 -14.82
CA ASN A 158 -11.42 -26.46 -15.69
C ASN A 158 -10.76 -26.53 -17.07
N CYS A 159 -9.44 -26.72 -17.06
CA CYS A 159 -8.57 -26.76 -18.24
C CYS A 159 -7.57 -27.93 -18.13
N CYS A 160 -6.83 -28.23 -19.19
CA CYS A 160 -5.82 -29.29 -19.18
C CYS A 160 -4.60 -28.93 -20.03
N GLY A 161 -3.41 -29.16 -19.47
CA GLY A 161 -2.14 -28.71 -20.06
C GLY A 161 -1.99 -27.18 -20.04
N ILE A 162 -0.98 -26.68 -20.74
CA ILE A 162 -0.75 -25.24 -20.90
C ILE A 162 -1.58 -24.71 -22.06
N ASN A 163 -1.36 -25.26 -23.27
CA ASN A 163 -2.14 -24.91 -24.46
C ASN A 163 -3.12 -26.04 -24.81
N THR A 164 -2.69 -27.29 -24.63
CA THR A 164 -3.47 -28.48 -24.95
C THR A 164 -3.13 -29.67 -24.04
N ALA A 165 -4.09 -30.60 -23.87
CA ALA A 165 -3.89 -31.82 -23.11
C ALA A 165 -2.82 -32.78 -23.68
N ASN A 166 -2.53 -32.68 -24.99
CA ASN A 166 -1.57 -33.56 -25.68
C ASN A 166 -0.12 -33.32 -25.23
N GLU A 167 0.17 -32.21 -24.57
CA GLU A 167 1.49 -31.90 -24.03
C GLU A 167 1.97 -32.93 -22.99
N TYR A 168 1.04 -33.67 -22.38
CA TYR A 168 1.36 -34.80 -21.51
C TYR A 168 1.92 -36.01 -22.24
N ASP A 169 1.60 -36.20 -23.53
CA ASP A 169 2.13 -37.32 -24.34
C ASP A 169 3.66 -37.30 -24.43
N THR A 170 4.23 -36.09 -24.48
CA THR A 170 5.68 -35.85 -24.60
C THR A 170 6.33 -35.45 -23.26
N SER A 171 5.59 -35.51 -22.16
CA SER A 171 6.11 -35.20 -20.82
C SER A 171 6.97 -36.33 -20.28
N LEU A 172 8.01 -35.98 -19.50
CA LEU A 172 8.84 -36.97 -18.79
C LEU A 172 8.02 -37.83 -17.85
N TRP A 173 6.99 -37.26 -17.20
CA TRP A 173 6.07 -37.98 -16.34
C TRP A 173 5.46 -39.21 -17.02
N ARG A 174 4.96 -39.05 -18.25
CA ARG A 174 4.35 -40.14 -19.02
C ARG A 174 5.39 -41.05 -19.67
N LEU A 175 6.43 -40.47 -20.26
CA LEU A 175 7.47 -41.25 -20.97
C LEU A 175 8.31 -42.13 -20.05
N GLN A 176 8.56 -41.68 -18.81
CA GLN A 176 9.33 -42.43 -17.81
C GLN A 176 8.45 -43.19 -16.82
N GLY A 177 7.12 -43.08 -16.93
CA GLY A 177 6.17 -43.75 -16.02
C GLY A 177 6.36 -43.33 -14.56
N LEU A 178 6.60 -42.04 -14.32
CA LEU A 178 6.81 -41.49 -12.95
C LEU A 178 5.54 -41.49 -12.09
N GLY A 179 4.38 -41.79 -12.69
CA GLY A 179 3.11 -41.93 -12.00
C GLY A 179 2.31 -43.12 -12.50
N GLN A 180 1.01 -43.13 -12.17
CA GLN A 180 0.08 -44.14 -12.70
C GLN A 180 0.01 -44.07 -14.24
N PRO A 181 -0.25 -45.19 -14.94
CA PRO A 181 -0.31 -45.27 -16.40
C PRO A 181 -1.57 -44.61 -16.94
N LEU A 182 -1.66 -43.29 -16.77
CA LEU A 182 -2.76 -42.42 -17.15
C LEU A 182 -2.38 -41.67 -18.43
N ALA A 183 -3.36 -41.38 -19.28
CA ALA A 183 -3.16 -40.54 -20.46
C ALA A 183 -2.92 -39.07 -20.06
N VAL A 184 -3.68 -38.58 -19.08
CA VAL A 184 -3.59 -37.24 -18.51
C VAL A 184 -3.73 -37.29 -16.99
N PRO A 185 -3.26 -36.28 -16.24
CA PRO A 185 -3.55 -36.16 -14.81
C PRO A 185 -5.04 -36.21 -14.50
N LEU A 186 -5.42 -36.75 -13.34
CA LEU A 186 -6.82 -36.84 -12.93
C LEU A 186 -7.47 -35.48 -12.73
N THR A 187 -6.69 -34.43 -12.45
CA THR A 187 -7.10 -33.03 -12.38
C THR A 187 -7.54 -32.44 -13.73
N CYS A 188 -7.17 -33.05 -14.86
CA CYS A 188 -7.74 -32.73 -16.17
C CYS A 188 -9.14 -33.33 -16.38
N CYS A 189 -9.57 -34.27 -15.55
CA CYS A 189 -10.89 -34.87 -15.64
C CYS A 189 -11.96 -34.00 -14.98
N VAL A 190 -13.21 -34.16 -15.42
CA VAL A 190 -14.34 -33.58 -14.71
C VAL A 190 -14.46 -34.23 -13.33
N LEU A 191 -14.29 -33.43 -12.28
CA LEU A 191 -14.25 -33.90 -10.89
C LEU A 191 -15.64 -33.90 -10.25
N GLN A 192 -15.93 -34.96 -9.49
CA GLN A 192 -17.11 -35.06 -8.63
C GLN A 192 -16.94 -34.20 -7.37
N ASN A 193 -15.74 -34.21 -6.77
CA ASN A 193 -15.42 -33.46 -5.56
C ASN A 193 -14.99 -32.01 -5.81
N ARG A 194 -15.47 -31.38 -6.88
CA ARG A 194 -15.10 -30.01 -7.27
C ARG A 194 -15.35 -28.92 -6.21
N GLN A 195 -16.21 -29.20 -5.23
CA GLN A 195 -16.52 -28.25 -4.14
C GLN A 195 -15.56 -28.38 -2.95
N GLU A 196 -14.71 -29.41 -2.93
CA GLU A 196 -13.69 -29.54 -1.90
C GLU A 196 -12.51 -28.60 -2.20
N TYR A 197 -12.12 -27.79 -1.21
CA TYR A 197 -11.01 -26.84 -1.33
C TYR A 197 -9.69 -27.51 -1.77
N LYS A 198 -9.49 -28.80 -1.48
CA LYS A 198 -8.26 -29.55 -1.85
C LYS A 198 -8.48 -30.59 -2.94
N ALA A 199 -9.47 -30.40 -3.81
CA ALA A 199 -9.77 -31.32 -4.90
C ALA A 199 -8.57 -31.59 -5.83
N TYR A 200 -7.66 -30.62 -5.98
CA TYR A 200 -6.43 -30.77 -6.77
C TYR A 200 -5.41 -31.75 -6.16
N LEU A 201 -5.42 -31.96 -4.84
CA LEU A 201 -4.52 -32.91 -4.16
C LEU A 201 -5.08 -34.33 -4.14
N ASN A 202 -6.41 -34.46 -4.17
CA ASN A 202 -7.09 -35.76 -4.22
C ASN A 202 -8.28 -35.69 -5.21
N PRO A 203 -7.98 -35.66 -6.52
CA PRO A 203 -9.02 -35.54 -7.54
C PRO A 203 -9.85 -36.82 -7.62
N VAL A 204 -11.18 -36.68 -7.55
CA VAL A 204 -12.14 -37.78 -7.74
C VAL A 204 -12.89 -37.55 -9.06
N PRO A 205 -12.47 -38.17 -10.18
CA PRO A 205 -13.16 -38.03 -11.46
C PRO A 205 -14.57 -38.63 -11.40
N VAL A 206 -15.52 -37.99 -12.09
CA VAL A 206 -16.88 -38.56 -12.27
C VAL A 206 -16.80 -39.92 -12.97
N ASN A 207 -15.94 -40.03 -13.99
CA ASN A 207 -15.66 -41.29 -14.65
C ASN A 207 -14.21 -41.33 -15.13
N SER A 208 -13.37 -42.07 -14.39
CA SER A 208 -11.94 -42.15 -14.67
C SER A 208 -11.65 -42.86 -16.00
N SER A 209 -12.34 -43.96 -16.32
CA SER A 209 -12.06 -44.72 -17.55
C SER A 209 -12.40 -43.93 -18.81
N LEU A 210 -13.54 -43.24 -18.84
CA LEU A 210 -13.93 -42.39 -19.97
C LEU A 210 -13.03 -41.17 -20.09
N CYS A 211 -12.67 -40.53 -18.96
CA CYS A 211 -11.72 -39.43 -18.99
C CYS A 211 -10.36 -39.87 -19.54
N GLN A 212 -9.89 -41.09 -19.25
CA GLN A 212 -8.57 -41.59 -19.66
C GLN A 212 -8.56 -42.24 -21.05
N ALA A 213 -9.71 -42.31 -21.75
CA ALA A 213 -9.78 -42.84 -23.10
C ALA A 213 -8.88 -42.04 -24.07
N LEU A 214 -8.22 -42.73 -25.00
CA LEU A 214 -7.36 -42.12 -26.04
C LEU A 214 -8.20 -41.46 -27.14
N GLU A 215 -9.38 -42.00 -27.43
CA GLU A 215 -10.25 -41.51 -28.50
C GLU A 215 -11.01 -40.26 -28.07
N ARG A 216 -10.92 -39.19 -28.88
CA ARG A 216 -11.48 -37.87 -28.59
C ARG A 216 -12.97 -37.88 -28.29
N ASN A 217 -13.74 -38.59 -29.11
CA ASN A 217 -15.20 -38.68 -28.96
C ASN A 217 -15.62 -39.26 -27.61
N THR A 218 -14.79 -40.11 -27.02
CA THR A 218 -15.07 -40.82 -25.77
C THR A 218 -14.77 -39.96 -24.54
N HIS A 219 -13.75 -39.10 -24.61
CA HIS A 219 -13.33 -38.27 -23.47
C HIS A 219 -13.83 -36.82 -23.51
N ASP A 220 -14.42 -36.34 -24.60
CA ASP A 220 -14.82 -34.93 -24.78
C ASP A 220 -15.73 -34.38 -23.66
N THR A 221 -16.60 -35.23 -23.08
CA THR A 221 -17.51 -34.84 -21.98
C THR A 221 -16.90 -35.04 -20.58
N TYR A 222 -15.82 -35.83 -20.47
CA TYR A 222 -15.24 -36.25 -19.18
C TYR A 222 -13.84 -35.69 -18.91
N ARG A 223 -13.23 -35.01 -19.91
CA ARG A 223 -11.90 -34.42 -19.85
C ARG A 223 -11.93 -32.98 -20.36
N HIS A 224 -11.28 -32.08 -19.64
CA HIS A 224 -11.02 -30.73 -20.13
C HIS A 224 -9.99 -30.77 -21.27
N VAL A 225 -10.30 -30.19 -22.43
CA VAL A 225 -9.42 -30.20 -23.62
C VAL A 225 -8.74 -28.86 -23.88
N ASN A 226 -9.30 -27.77 -23.34
CA ASN A 226 -8.76 -26.43 -23.51
C ASN A 226 -7.56 -26.20 -22.59
N GLY A 227 -6.54 -25.51 -23.09
CA GLY A 227 -5.36 -25.13 -22.30
C GLY A 227 -5.67 -24.17 -21.15
N CYS A 228 -4.80 -24.16 -20.15
CA CYS A 228 -4.90 -23.28 -18.99
C CYS A 228 -4.32 -21.88 -19.20
N GLN A 229 -3.47 -21.67 -20.21
CA GLN A 229 -2.74 -20.40 -20.40
C GLN A 229 -3.67 -19.19 -20.38
N GLU A 230 -4.68 -19.15 -21.25
CA GLU A 230 -5.57 -18.00 -21.36
C GLU A 230 -6.31 -17.68 -20.05
N ARG A 231 -6.68 -18.71 -19.29
CA ARG A 231 -7.39 -18.56 -18.01
C ARG A 231 -6.46 -18.05 -16.91
N ILE A 232 -5.22 -18.54 -16.87
CA ILE A 232 -4.19 -18.06 -15.95
C ILE A 232 -3.83 -16.61 -16.26
N ASP A 233 -3.60 -16.28 -17.54
CA ASP A 233 -3.31 -14.92 -18.01
C ASP A 233 -4.44 -13.96 -17.65
N PHE A 234 -5.69 -14.35 -17.90
CA PHE A 234 -6.84 -13.53 -17.56
C PHE A 234 -6.96 -13.31 -16.05
N TRP A 235 -6.86 -14.36 -15.24
CA TRP A 235 -6.88 -14.27 -13.78
C TRP A 235 -5.77 -13.33 -13.26
N TYR A 236 -4.56 -13.47 -13.80
CA TYR A 236 -3.42 -12.64 -13.39
C TYR A 236 -3.61 -11.17 -13.78
N ARG A 237 -4.09 -10.90 -15.00
CA ARG A 237 -4.40 -9.54 -15.46
C ARG A 237 -5.43 -8.85 -14.58
N GLN A 238 -6.45 -9.57 -14.10
CA GLN A 238 -7.43 -9.00 -13.17
C GLN A 238 -6.79 -8.60 -11.83
N LEU A 239 -5.92 -9.45 -11.28
CA LEU A 239 -5.17 -9.13 -10.06
C LEU A 239 -4.24 -7.92 -10.26
N TYR A 240 -3.54 -7.87 -11.39
CA TYR A 240 -2.65 -6.77 -11.74
C TYR A 240 -3.40 -5.44 -11.92
N VAL A 241 -4.54 -5.44 -12.61
CA VAL A 241 -5.37 -4.24 -12.78
C VAL A 241 -5.93 -3.76 -11.42
N ALA A 242 -6.35 -4.70 -10.56
CA ALA A 242 -6.78 -4.34 -9.21
C ALA A 242 -5.64 -3.70 -8.40
N PHE A 243 -4.42 -4.24 -8.49
CA PHE A 243 -3.23 -3.67 -7.85
C PHE A 243 -2.95 -2.25 -8.33
N LEU A 244 -2.95 -2.01 -9.65
CA LEU A 244 -2.78 -0.67 -10.22
C LEU A 244 -3.88 0.30 -9.79
N GLY A 245 -5.13 -0.16 -9.73
CA GLY A 245 -6.27 0.65 -9.32
C GLY A 245 -6.20 1.08 -7.85
N VAL A 246 -5.91 0.14 -6.94
CA VAL A 246 -5.68 0.44 -5.51
C VAL A 246 -4.51 1.40 -5.36
N GLY A 247 -3.42 1.13 -6.07
CA GLY A 247 -2.22 1.96 -6.09
C GLY A 247 -2.45 3.40 -6.49
N LEU A 248 -3.16 3.62 -7.61
CA LEU A 248 -3.55 4.96 -8.02
C LEU A 248 -4.36 5.68 -6.94
N GLY A 249 -5.26 4.97 -6.26
CA GLY A 249 -6.01 5.52 -5.13
C GLY A 249 -5.11 5.98 -3.98
N VAL A 250 -4.10 5.19 -3.62
CA VAL A 250 -3.11 5.54 -2.59
C VAL A 250 -2.33 6.79 -3.00
N VAL A 251 -1.77 6.82 -4.22
CA VAL A 251 -1.03 7.98 -4.75
C VAL A 251 -1.86 9.27 -4.71
N LEU A 252 -3.15 9.21 -5.05
CA LEU A 252 -4.04 10.37 -5.00
C LEU A 252 -4.29 10.86 -3.56
N VAL A 253 -4.44 9.94 -2.61
CA VAL A 253 -4.58 10.27 -1.18
C VAL A 253 -3.28 10.89 -0.67
N GLU A 254 -2.12 10.29 -0.96
CA GLU A 254 -0.81 10.82 -0.58
C GLU A 254 -0.56 12.20 -1.16
N PHE A 255 -0.87 12.42 -2.43
CA PHE A 255 -0.73 13.72 -3.07
C PHE A 255 -1.62 14.78 -2.37
N THR A 256 -2.86 14.42 -2.03
CA THR A 256 -3.79 15.31 -1.30
C THR A 256 -3.24 15.65 0.09
N VAL A 257 -2.72 14.66 0.79
CA VAL A 257 -2.07 14.83 2.10
C VAL A 257 -0.85 15.73 1.99
N LEU A 258 -0.02 15.54 0.97
CA LEU A 258 1.19 16.31 0.73
C LEU A 258 0.88 17.78 0.45
N LEU A 259 -0.09 18.06 -0.42
CA LEU A 259 -0.58 19.42 -0.65
C LEU A 259 -1.11 20.07 0.64
N SER A 260 -1.92 19.32 1.41
CA SER A 260 -2.46 19.80 2.70
C SER A 260 -1.36 20.08 3.73
N THR A 261 -0.29 19.28 3.71
CA THR A 261 0.88 19.43 4.57
C THR A 261 1.67 20.68 4.19
N VAL A 262 1.93 20.90 2.90
CA VAL A 262 2.59 22.12 2.39
C VAL A 262 1.81 23.36 2.80
N LEU A 263 0.49 23.38 2.57
CA LEU A 263 -0.37 24.48 2.97
C LEU A 263 -0.27 24.74 4.48
N THR A 264 -0.35 23.70 5.30
CA THR A 264 -0.25 23.83 6.77
C THR A 264 1.14 24.33 7.20
N CYS A 265 2.23 23.79 6.62
CA CYS A 265 3.60 24.26 6.84
C CYS A 265 3.76 25.74 6.55
N THR A 266 3.31 26.21 5.38
CA THR A 266 3.41 27.62 4.97
C THR A 266 2.65 28.52 5.93
N ARG A 267 1.44 28.12 6.36
CA ARG A 267 0.63 28.91 7.31
C ARG A 267 1.26 28.95 8.70
N VAL A 268 1.76 27.82 9.21
CA VAL A 268 2.45 27.76 10.51
C VAL A 268 3.74 28.58 10.48
N TYR A 269 4.50 28.52 9.38
CA TYR A 269 5.70 29.32 9.20
C TYR A 269 5.41 30.82 9.25
N HIS A 270 4.40 31.28 8.50
CA HIS A 270 4.00 32.68 8.46
C HIS A 270 3.53 33.18 9.83
N HIS A 271 2.68 32.40 10.52
CA HIS A 271 2.20 32.74 11.86
C HIS A 271 3.36 32.84 12.89
N ASN A 272 4.35 31.95 12.79
CA ASN A 272 5.53 32.00 13.65
C ASN A 272 6.44 33.20 13.35
N GLN A 273 6.51 33.67 12.10
CA GLN A 273 7.22 34.91 11.77
C GLN A 273 6.48 36.13 12.31
N GLU A 274 5.18 36.27 12.05
CA GLU A 274 4.37 37.36 12.58
C GLU A 274 4.46 37.43 14.12
N SER A 275 4.41 36.28 14.81
CA SER A 275 4.56 36.24 16.27
C SER A 275 5.94 36.68 16.76
N LYS A 276 7.01 36.41 16.00
CA LYS A 276 8.37 36.84 16.36
C LYS A 276 8.54 38.34 16.13
N GLU A 277 8.05 38.85 15.00
CA GLU A 277 8.08 40.29 14.69
C GLU A 277 7.27 41.09 15.72
N ASN A 278 6.06 40.62 16.07
CA ASN A 278 5.24 41.27 17.10
C ASN A 278 5.93 41.28 18.48
N ALA A 279 6.59 40.19 18.87
CA ALA A 279 7.34 40.13 20.13
C ALA A 279 8.55 41.08 20.16
N GLN A 280 9.24 41.24 19.02
CA GLN A 280 10.35 42.20 18.89
C GLN A 280 9.86 43.64 18.97
N ASN A 281 8.78 43.98 18.26
CA ASN A 281 8.20 45.32 18.31
C ASN A 281 7.74 45.68 19.74
N GLN A 282 7.11 44.74 20.44
CA GLN A 282 6.67 44.95 21.83
C GLN A 282 7.83 45.14 22.80
N ALA A 283 8.96 44.46 22.59
CA ALA A 283 10.16 44.64 23.40
C ALA A 283 10.79 46.03 23.17
N GLN A 284 10.84 46.49 21.91
CA GLN A 284 11.33 47.83 21.58
C GLN A 284 10.45 48.94 22.17
N ASP A 285 9.12 48.80 22.14
CA ASP A 285 8.20 49.77 22.74
C ASP A 285 8.39 49.89 24.27
N LEU A 286 8.66 48.78 24.97
CA LEU A 286 8.92 48.77 26.41
C LEU A 286 10.25 49.43 26.80
N GLU A 287 11.31 49.23 26.00
CA GLU A 287 12.60 49.90 26.19
C GLU A 287 12.51 51.40 25.89
N GLY A 288 11.80 51.78 24.83
CA GLY A 288 11.52 53.17 24.48
C GLY A 288 10.78 53.91 25.58
N ALA A 289 9.69 53.32 26.09
CA ALA A 289 8.92 53.91 27.19
C ALA A 289 9.77 54.07 28.47
N SER A 290 10.57 53.06 28.84
CA SER A 290 11.43 53.13 30.03
C SER A 290 12.50 54.22 29.92
N THR A 291 13.02 54.46 28.71
CA THR A 291 14.03 55.49 28.44
C THR A 291 13.45 56.90 28.56
N ASP A 292 12.22 57.12 28.07
CA ASP A 292 11.51 58.40 28.23
C ASP A 292 11.19 58.70 29.70
N TYR A 293 10.74 57.69 30.48
CA TYR A 293 10.53 57.86 31.93
C TYR A 293 11.83 58.16 32.70
N ALA A 294 12.97 57.58 32.29
CA ALA A 294 14.28 57.87 32.90
C ALA A 294 14.78 59.28 32.55
N PHE A 295 14.57 59.74 31.31
CA PHE A 295 14.94 61.09 30.87
C PHE A 295 14.13 62.17 31.62
N GLN A 296 12.82 61.98 31.78
CA GLN A 296 11.96 62.90 32.55
C GLN A 296 12.36 62.99 34.03
N ARG A 297 12.88 61.93 34.63
CA ARG A 297 13.36 61.92 36.02
C ARG A 297 14.71 62.64 36.20
N GLY A 298 15.53 62.72 35.15
CA GLY A 298 16.82 63.43 35.16
C GLY A 298 16.70 64.95 34.99
N THR A 299 15.65 65.43 34.32
CA THR A 299 15.41 66.86 34.08
C THR A 299 14.61 67.57 35.19
N GLY A 300 14.31 66.89 36.30
CA GLY A 300 13.45 67.38 37.39
C GLY A 300 14.16 67.86 38.66
N ALA A 301 15.46 68.19 38.62
CA ALA A 301 16.19 68.75 39.76
C ALA A 301 16.24 70.29 39.69
N GLY A 302 15.10 70.94 39.93
CA GLY A 302 15.04 72.41 40.00
C GLY A 302 13.65 72.93 40.36
N GLN A 303 13.53 73.39 41.61
CA GLN A 303 12.45 74.19 42.21
C GLN A 303 11.19 73.49 42.75
N GLY A 304 11.07 73.54 44.08
CA GLY A 304 9.94 74.20 44.76
C GLY A 304 8.71 73.34 45.03
N GLY A 305 8.52 72.99 46.32
CA GLY A 305 7.47 72.10 46.81
C GLY A 305 6.02 72.44 46.44
N ALA A 306 5.24 71.38 46.25
CA ALA A 306 3.82 71.33 46.59
C ALA A 306 3.43 69.86 46.83
N TYR A 307 2.91 69.57 48.03
CA TYR A 307 2.25 68.31 48.36
C TYR A 307 1.01 68.15 47.45
N SER A 308 0.89 67.04 46.72
CA SER A 308 -0.40 66.55 46.23
C SER A 308 -0.41 65.03 46.12
N ASN A 309 -1.37 64.41 46.81
CA ASN A 309 -1.68 62.99 46.78
C ASN A 309 -2.62 62.72 45.59
N GLU A 310 -2.15 62.05 44.55
CA GLU A 310 -2.99 61.43 43.50
C GLU A 310 -2.40 60.02 43.27
N ILE A 311 -2.91 59.02 43.99
CA ILE A 311 -3.82 57.99 43.47
C ILE A 311 -3.26 57.31 42.20
N TYR A 312 -2.82 56.07 42.39
CA TYR A 312 -2.43 55.14 41.33
C TYR A 312 -3.57 54.99 40.29
N ALA A 313 -3.48 55.73 39.19
CA ALA A 313 -4.30 55.48 38.00
C ALA A 313 -3.80 54.19 37.34
N MET A 314 -4.48 53.08 37.63
CA MET A 314 -4.29 51.80 36.98
C MET A 314 -4.77 51.91 35.53
N THR A 315 -3.86 51.73 34.57
CA THR A 315 -4.15 51.75 33.13
C THR A 315 -5.06 50.58 32.74
N ASP A 316 -6.07 50.85 31.91
CA ASP A 316 -7.11 49.89 31.49
C ASP A 316 -6.57 48.60 30.84
N SER A 317 -5.30 48.57 30.40
CA SER A 317 -4.69 47.38 29.81
C SER A 317 -4.48 46.23 30.82
N PHE A 318 -4.33 46.53 32.12
CA PHE A 318 -4.16 45.49 33.15
C PHE A 318 -5.48 44.78 33.51
N ARG A 319 -6.63 45.47 33.37
CA ARG A 319 -7.95 44.91 33.70
C ARG A 319 -8.39 43.84 32.71
N GLN A 320 -7.91 43.88 31.47
CA GLN A 320 -8.32 42.95 30.43
C GLN A 320 -7.61 41.59 30.53
N ASN A 321 -6.36 41.57 31.02
CA ASN A 321 -5.58 40.33 31.19
C ASN A 321 -6.01 39.49 32.40
N TYR A 322 -6.53 40.09 33.48
CA TYR A 322 -6.95 39.33 34.66
C TYR A 322 -8.31 38.62 34.49
N LYS A 323 -9.20 39.13 33.62
CA LYS A 323 -10.52 38.53 33.39
C LYS A 323 -10.53 37.22 32.59
N LEU A 324 -9.42 36.85 31.95
CA LEU A 324 -9.29 35.60 31.19
C LEU A 324 -8.72 34.43 32.02
N LEU A 325 -8.23 34.67 33.23
CA LEU A 325 -7.72 33.64 34.13
C LEU A 325 -8.79 33.05 35.08
N ASP A 326 -9.99 33.64 35.13
CA ASP A 326 -11.08 33.26 36.05
C ASP A 326 -12.28 32.59 35.35
N LYS A 327 -12.12 32.14 34.10
CA LYS A 327 -13.12 31.30 33.43
C LYS A 327 -12.47 30.04 32.87
N VAL A 328 -12.49 29.02 33.74
CA VAL A 328 -12.84 27.60 33.49
C VAL A 328 -12.55 27.07 32.09
#